data_AF-A0A920QSR3-F1
#
_entry.id   AF-A0A920QSR3-F1
#
_cell.length_a   1.000
_cell.length_b   1.000
_cell.length_c   1.000
_cell.angle_alpha   90.00
_cell.angle_beta   90.00
_cell.angle_gamma   90.00
#
_symmetry.space_group_name_H-M   'P 1'
#
loop_
_entity.id
_entity.type
_entity.pdbx_description
1 polymer ?
#
loop_
_entity_poly.entity_id
_entity_poly.type
_entity_poly.pdbx_seq_one_letter_code
_entity_poly.pdbx_strand_id
1 'polypeptide(L)'
;MKSKEAWWRSQLTLSCLGFAFGVLVAAPVVVLAQGPGIEDGQWSYIGGDAWHTRYTEADEIDASNFENLEIVWQWNGGVSAPAHHGRHLPMSTAS
;
A
#
# COMPACT_ATOMS: atom_id res chain seq x y z
N MET A 1 -16.31 45.71 -36.07
CA MET A 1 -15.75 45.27 -34.77
C MET A 1 -16.24 43.89 -34.31
N LYS A 2 -17.50 43.49 -34.54
CA LYS A 2 -18.07 42.21 -34.05
C LYS A 2 -17.39 40.89 -34.49
N SER A 3 -16.77 40.80 -35.67
CA SER A 3 -16.22 39.50 -36.15
C SER A 3 -14.92 39.08 -35.47
N LYS A 4 -14.13 40.05 -35.00
CA LYS A 4 -12.84 39.80 -34.32
C LYS A 4 -13.05 39.16 -32.95
N GLU A 5 -14.07 39.65 -32.23
CA GLU A 5 -14.52 39.12 -30.94
C GLU A 5 -15.08 37.70 -31.06
N ALA A 6 -15.82 37.41 -32.13
CA ALA A 6 -16.36 36.08 -32.39
C ALA A 6 -15.27 35.04 -32.68
N TRP A 7 -14.24 35.44 -33.43
CA TRP A 7 -13.12 34.55 -33.78
C TRP A 7 -12.27 34.16 -32.57
N TRP A 8 -11.87 35.14 -31.73
CA TRP A 8 -11.09 34.86 -30.52
C TRP A 8 -11.86 34.05 -29.48
N ARG A 9 -13.18 34.28 -29.33
CA ARG A 9 -14.03 33.49 -28.43
C ARG A 9 -14.16 32.03 -28.87
N SER A 10 -14.32 31.78 -30.17
CA SER A 10 -14.31 30.42 -30.71
C SER A 10 -12.96 29.72 -30.51
N GLN A 11 -11.86 30.45 -30.73
CA GLN A 11 -10.50 29.91 -30.54
C GLN A 11 -10.21 29.56 -29.07
N LEU A 12 -10.65 30.39 -28.14
CA LEU A 12 -10.56 30.12 -26.69
C LEU A 12 -11.40 28.91 -26.31
N THR A 13 -12.63 28.81 -26.83
CA THR A 13 -13.52 27.68 -26.53
C THR A 13 -12.95 26.36 -27.03
N LEU A 14 -12.41 26.32 -28.25
CA LEU A 14 -11.75 25.14 -28.81
C LEU A 14 -10.49 24.76 -28.02
N SER A 15 -9.70 25.74 -27.58
CA SER A 15 -8.52 25.51 -26.73
C SER A 15 -8.91 24.93 -25.37
N CYS A 16 -9.97 25.46 -24.73
CA CYS A 16 -10.49 24.94 -23.46
C CYS A 16 -11.01 23.50 -23.60
N LEU A 17 -11.74 23.21 -24.68
CA LEU A 17 -12.25 21.85 -24.94
C LEU A 17 -11.10 20.87 -25.21
N GLY A 18 -10.09 21.27 -25.99
CA GLY A 18 -8.90 20.46 -26.24
C GLY A 18 -8.12 20.16 -24.97
N PHE A 19 -7.94 21.18 -24.11
CA PHE A 19 -7.29 21.00 -22.81
C PHE A 19 -8.10 20.09 -21.88
N ALA A 20 -9.41 20.32 -21.75
CA ALA A 20 -10.30 19.49 -20.93
C ALA A 20 -10.30 18.02 -21.40
N PHE A 21 -10.30 17.79 -22.72
CA PHE A 21 -10.19 16.45 -23.28
C PHE A 21 -8.83 15.82 -23.00
N GLY A 22 -7.74 16.58 -23.12
CA GLY A 22 -6.40 16.12 -22.75
C GLY A 22 -6.31 15.69 -21.28
N VAL A 23 -6.90 16.47 -20.36
CA VAL A 23 -6.98 16.12 -18.94
C VAL A 23 -7.82 14.85 -18.72
N LEU A 24 -8.97 14.73 -19.40
CA LEU A 24 -9.85 13.57 -19.29
C LEU A 24 -9.16 12.27 -19.73
N VAL A 25 -8.39 12.32 -20.83
CA VAL A 25 -7.63 11.16 -21.33
C VAL A 25 -6.45 10.79 -20.43
N ALA A 26 -5.82 11.78 -19.78
CA ALA A 26 -4.67 11.55 -18.91
C ALA A 26 -5.03 11.09 -17.48
N ALA A 27 -6.25 11.38 -17.01
CA ALA A 27 -6.68 11.07 -15.64
C ALA A 27 -6.53 9.58 -15.21
N PRO A 28 -6.81 8.57 -16.06
CA PRO A 28 -6.69 7.16 -15.66
C PRO A 28 -5.27 6.72 -15.31
N VAL A 29 -4.23 7.39 -15.83
CA VAL A 29 -2.83 7.04 -15.57
C VAL A 29 -2.49 7.12 -14.07
N VAL A 30 -3.12 8.04 -13.34
CA VAL A 30 -2.92 8.21 -11.90
C VAL A 30 -3.51 7.04 -11.10
N VAL A 31 -4.63 6.46 -11.57
CA VAL A 31 -5.28 5.32 -10.91
C VAL A 31 -4.52 4.03 -11.20
N LEU A 32 -4.04 3.83 -12.43
CA LEU A 32 -3.21 2.68 -12.80
C LEU A 32 -1.84 2.66 -12.09
N ALA A 33 -1.39 3.81 -11.59
CA ALA A 33 -0.19 3.88 -10.77
C ALA A 33 -0.37 3.25 -9.39
N GLN A 34 -1.60 2.97 -8.93
CA GLN A 34 -1.85 2.21 -7.72
C GLN A 34 -1.94 0.72 -8.09
N GLY A 35 -0.85 -0.02 -7.86
CA GLY A 35 -0.83 -1.48 -7.90
C GLY A 35 -1.93 -2.12 -7.04
N PRO A 36 -2.34 -3.36 -7.35
CA PRO A 36 -3.36 -4.07 -6.58
C PRO A 36 -2.96 -4.14 -5.11
N GLY A 37 -3.94 -3.98 -4.21
CA GLY A 37 -3.75 -4.19 -2.78
C GLY A 37 -3.50 -5.68 -2.45
N ILE A 38 -3.87 -6.10 -1.24
CA ILE A 38 -3.92 -7.52 -0.89
C ILE A 38 -5.06 -8.21 -1.66
N GLU A 39 -4.77 -9.33 -2.32
CA GLU A 39 -5.75 -10.15 -3.04
C GLU A 39 -6.15 -11.38 -2.21
N ASP A 40 -7.44 -11.69 -2.14
CA ASP A 40 -7.99 -12.85 -1.42
C ASP A 40 -7.48 -13.01 0.03
N GLY A 41 -7.18 -11.90 0.72
CA GLY A 41 -6.62 -11.90 2.08
C GLY A 41 -5.18 -12.41 2.18
N GLN A 42 -4.47 -12.60 1.07
CA GLN A 42 -3.11 -13.13 1.04
C GLN A 42 -2.05 -12.06 1.33
N TRP A 43 -1.14 -12.35 2.26
CA TRP A 43 -0.03 -11.47 2.61
C TRP A 43 1.26 -11.84 1.85
N SER A 44 1.34 -11.45 0.58
CA SER A 44 2.45 -11.85 -0.31
C SER A 44 3.68 -10.91 -0.25
N TYR A 45 3.49 -9.65 0.17
CA TYR A 45 4.57 -8.67 0.37
C TYR A 45 4.81 -8.40 1.85
N ILE A 46 6.03 -7.96 2.22
CA ILE A 46 6.34 -7.63 3.63
C ILE A 46 5.46 -6.51 4.20
N GLY A 47 4.93 -5.63 3.35
CA GLY A 47 4.00 -4.57 3.71
C GLY A 47 2.57 -4.84 3.27
N GLY A 48 2.21 -6.09 2.97
CA GLY A 48 0.89 -6.47 2.46
C GLY A 48 0.81 -6.37 0.94
N ASP A 49 0.98 -5.17 0.42
CA ASP A 49 0.94 -4.85 -1.02
C ASP A 49 2.27 -4.24 -1.53
N ALA A 50 2.32 -3.93 -2.83
CA ALA A 50 3.48 -3.31 -3.48
C ALA A 50 3.79 -1.88 -2.98
N TRP A 51 2.86 -1.24 -2.27
CA TRP A 51 3.01 0.11 -1.70
C TRP A 51 3.33 0.11 -0.22
N HIS A 52 3.43 -1.08 0.37
CA HIS A 52 3.70 -1.28 1.79
C HIS A 52 2.69 -0.57 2.70
N THR A 53 1.40 -0.58 2.33
CA THR A 53 0.34 0.10 3.11
C THR A 53 0.10 -0.54 4.48
N ARG A 54 0.46 -1.82 4.65
CA ARG A 54 0.18 -2.64 5.84
C ARG A 54 -1.33 -2.70 6.17
N TYR A 55 -2.16 -2.71 5.13
CA TYR A 55 -3.62 -2.68 5.21
C TYR A 55 -4.24 -3.88 4.48
N THR A 56 -5.39 -4.36 4.97
CA THR A 56 -6.25 -5.37 4.34
C THR A 56 -7.72 -4.94 4.43
N GLU A 57 -8.52 -5.32 3.45
CA GLU A 57 -9.99 -5.12 3.46
C GLU A 57 -10.74 -6.16 4.30
N ALA A 58 -10.06 -7.18 4.83
CA ALA A 58 -10.67 -8.20 5.68
C ALA A 58 -11.31 -7.59 6.94
N ASP A 59 -12.56 -7.93 7.20
CA ASP A 59 -13.41 -7.35 8.26
C ASP A 59 -13.96 -8.40 9.24
N GLU A 60 -13.49 -9.65 9.17
CA GLU A 60 -13.90 -10.72 10.08
C GLU A 60 -13.58 -10.40 11.56
N ILE A 61 -12.49 -9.65 11.80
CA ILE A 61 -12.09 -9.19 13.13
C ILE A 61 -12.34 -7.68 13.21
N ASP A 62 -13.12 -7.26 14.19
CA ASP A 62 -13.47 -5.86 14.41
C ASP A 62 -13.47 -5.49 15.91
N ALA A 63 -13.77 -4.24 16.23
CA ALA A 63 -13.77 -3.74 17.60
C ALA A 63 -14.80 -4.40 18.53
N SER A 64 -15.85 -5.01 17.97
CA SER A 64 -16.90 -5.69 18.74
C SER A 64 -16.53 -7.11 19.14
N ASN A 65 -15.62 -7.76 18.39
CA ASN A 65 -15.27 -9.18 18.60
C ASN A 65 -13.79 -9.41 18.98
N PHE A 66 -12.94 -8.38 18.94
CA PHE A 66 -11.51 -8.49 19.24
C PHE A 66 -11.20 -9.17 20.58
N GLU A 67 -12.03 -8.95 21.61
CA GLU A 67 -11.88 -9.55 22.94
C GLU A 67 -12.14 -11.07 22.97
N ASN A 68 -12.67 -11.64 21.88
CA ASN A 68 -13.01 -13.06 21.77
C ASN A 68 -11.93 -13.88 21.01
N LEU A 69 -10.79 -13.27 20.65
CA LEU A 69 -9.75 -13.96 19.89
C LEU A 69 -9.07 -15.05 20.72
N GLU A 70 -8.89 -16.22 20.10
CA GLU A 70 -8.23 -17.37 20.70
C GLU A 70 -6.99 -17.79 19.89
N ILE A 71 -6.01 -18.40 20.56
CA ILE A 71 -4.83 -18.97 19.88
C ILE A 71 -5.24 -20.28 19.21
N VAL A 72 -5.34 -20.26 17.88
CA VAL A 72 -5.69 -21.46 17.08
C VAL A 72 -4.51 -22.41 16.88
N TRP A 73 -3.28 -21.90 16.85
CA TRP A 73 -2.04 -22.68 16.79
C TRP A 73 -0.84 -21.81 17.17
N GLN A 74 0.29 -22.43 17.51
CA GLN A 74 1.55 -21.75 17.78
C GLN A 74 2.71 -22.54 17.19
N TRP A 75 3.69 -21.84 16.60
CA TRP A 75 4.93 -22.43 16.09
C TRP A 75 6.14 -21.94 16.88
N ASN A 76 7.03 -22.86 17.27
CA ASN A 76 8.30 -22.54 17.91
C ASN A 76 9.41 -22.44 16.86
N GLY A 77 9.77 -21.20 16.49
CA GLY A 77 10.85 -20.90 15.55
C GLY A 77 12.26 -20.92 16.15
N GLY A 78 12.42 -21.44 17.37
CA GLY A 78 13.70 -21.56 18.03
C GLY A 78 14.68 -22.37 17.19
N VAL A 79 15.90 -21.85 17.05
CA VAL A 79 16.99 -22.58 16.41
C VAL A 79 17.51 -23.61 17.42
N SER A 80 17.22 -24.89 17.19
CA SER A 80 17.82 -26.00 17.96
C SER A 80 19.26 -26.25 17.49
N ALA A 81 20.15 -25.26 17.62
CA ALA A 81 21.57 -25.46 17.40
C ALA A 81 22.24 -25.72 18.75
N PRO A 82 23.03 -26.80 18.91
CA PRO A 82 23.98 -26.85 20.01
C PRO A 82 24.99 -25.71 19.76
N ALA A 83 25.19 -24.86 20.76
CA ALA A 83 26.18 -23.80 20.72
C ALA A 83 27.61 -24.39 20.70
N HIS A 84 28.03 -24.95 19.57
CA HIS A 84 29.43 -25.26 19.30
C HIS A 84 30.13 -23.99 18.83
N HIS A 85 30.23 -23.00 19.70
CA HIS A 85 31.09 -21.85 19.48
C HIS A 85 31.78 -21.51 20.79
N GLY A 86 32.96 -22.10 20.96
CA GLY A 86 33.96 -21.63 21.91
C GLY A 86 34.42 -20.23 21.52
N ARG A 87 33.63 -19.21 21.88
CA ARG A 87 34.06 -17.82 21.90
C ARG A 87 33.71 -17.23 23.26
N HIS A 88 34.76 -17.21 24.08
CA HIS A 88 34.98 -16.41 25.27
C HIS A 88 34.09 -15.16 25.35
N LEU A 89 33.02 -15.25 26.13
CA LEU A 89 32.49 -14.09 26.84
C LEU A 89 32.99 -14.21 28.28
N PRO A 90 33.78 -13.25 28.79
CA PRO A 90 34.18 -13.28 30.18
C PRO A 90 32.92 -13.17 31.04
N MET A 91 32.76 -14.11 31.97
CA MET A 91 31.73 -14.04 33.01
C MET A 91 31.93 -12.76 33.82
N SER A 92 31.04 -11.79 33.61
CA SER A 92 30.81 -10.75 34.60
C SER A 92 30.05 -11.38 35.76
N THR A 93 30.75 -11.45 36.90
CA THR A 93 30.24 -11.34 38.29
C THR A 93 29.10 -12.24 38.76
N ALA A 94 29.42 -13.17 39.67
CA ALA A 94 28.58 -13.46 40.85
C ALA A 94 29.42 -14.11 41.98
N SER A 95 29.44 -13.41 43.12
CA SER A 95 30.04 -13.71 44.45
C SER A 95 31.55 -13.66 44.61
#